data_AF-A0A352CGN2-F1
#
_entry.id   AF-A0A352CGN2-F1
#
_cell.length_a   1.000
_cell.length_b   1.000
_cell.length_c   1.000
_cell.angle_alpha   90.00
_cell.angle_beta   90.00
_cell.angle_gamma   90.00
#
_symmetry.space_group_name_H-M   'P 1'
#
loop_
_entity.id
_entity.type
_entity.pdbx_description
1 polymer ?
#
loop_
_entity_poly.entity_id
_entity_poly.type
_entity_poly.pdbx_seq_one_letter_code
_entity_poly.pdbx_strand_id
1 'polypeptide(L)'
;LNEYVGYLGVAELSGKGYGSFMHGSVVDMLYFPIISGVLPEWIPVFGGQPFEFFSPIFNIADAAISVGVITLLLFQKRLLERSDDAPGATGVTNRTVSDTTEMM
;
A
#
# COMPACT_ATOMS: atom_id res chain seq x y z
N LEU A 1 15.37 22.17 -21.10
CA LEU A 1 14.55 21.45 -22.09
C LEU A 1 14.36 20.05 -21.53
N ASN A 2 13.17 19.77 -20.98
CA ASN A 2 12.83 18.51 -20.32
C ASN A 2 12.93 17.36 -21.33
N GLU A 3 13.95 16.53 -21.19
CA GLU A 3 14.10 15.29 -21.93
C GLU A 3 13.20 14.24 -21.29
N TYR A 4 11.97 14.17 -21.77
CA TYR A 4 11.02 13.12 -21.40
C TYR A 4 11.52 11.82 -22.04
N VAL A 5 12.18 10.95 -21.26
CA VAL A 5 12.57 9.62 -21.73
C VAL A 5 11.31 8.77 -21.80
N GLY A 6 10.74 8.67 -23.00
CA GLY A 6 9.59 7.84 -23.27
C GLY A 6 9.95 6.36 -23.10
N TYR A 7 9.33 5.69 -22.13
CA TYR A 7 9.42 4.24 -22.01
C TYR A 7 8.67 3.59 -23.18
N LEU A 8 9.32 2.67 -23.87
CA LEU A 8 8.84 2.02 -25.10
C LEU A 8 7.63 1.08 -24.90
N GLY A 9 7.11 0.98 -23.69
CA GLY A 9 5.97 0.12 -23.37
C GLY A 9 6.39 -1.33 -23.18
N VAL A 10 5.92 -1.91 -22.07
CA VAL A 10 6.14 -3.28 -21.61
C VAL A 10 7.58 -3.57 -21.13
N ALA A 11 7.72 -3.77 -19.81
CA ALA A 11 8.98 -4.19 -19.21
C ALA A 11 9.26 -5.66 -19.52
N GLU A 12 10.27 -5.93 -20.36
CA GLU A 12 10.74 -7.29 -20.61
C GLU A 12 11.69 -7.76 -19.50
N LEU A 13 11.46 -8.97 -18.98
CA LEU A 13 12.27 -9.59 -17.91
C LEU A 13 13.75 -9.80 -18.31
N SER A 14 14.02 -9.96 -19.61
CA SER A 14 15.35 -10.28 -20.16
C SER A 14 15.96 -9.15 -21.01
N GLY A 15 15.36 -7.95 -21.02
CA GLY A 15 15.72 -6.87 -21.96
C GLY A 15 15.93 -5.49 -21.32
N LYS A 16 16.31 -4.51 -22.15
CA LYS A 16 16.52 -3.07 -21.81
C LYS A 16 15.21 -2.33 -21.44
N GLY A 17 14.33 -2.97 -20.66
CA GLY A 17 13.04 -2.43 -20.24
C GLY A 17 12.99 -1.97 -18.77
N TYR A 18 13.88 -2.49 -17.92
CA TYR A 18 14.00 -2.05 -16.53
C TYR A 18 14.89 -0.81 -16.43
N GLY A 19 14.35 0.27 -15.85
CA GLY A 19 15.13 1.45 -15.48
C GLY A 19 16.27 1.09 -14.52
N SER A 20 17.35 1.88 -14.53
CA SER A 20 18.46 1.70 -13.60
C SER A 20 17.98 1.73 -12.15
N PHE A 21 18.70 1.03 -11.25
CA PHE A 21 18.37 0.94 -9.84
C PHE A 21 18.08 2.33 -9.24
N MET A 22 16.91 2.50 -8.61
CA MET A 22 16.41 3.75 -8.03
C MET A 22 16.05 4.89 -9.01
N HIS A 23 15.75 4.62 -10.29
CA HIS A 23 14.98 5.57 -11.09
C HIS A 23 13.53 5.58 -10.58
N GLY A 24 13.13 6.67 -9.90
CA GLY A 24 11.93 6.79 -9.06
C GLY A 24 10.57 6.77 -9.76
N SER A 25 10.32 5.78 -10.62
CA SER A 25 9.02 5.50 -11.22
C SER A 25 8.53 4.13 -10.77
N VAL A 26 7.33 4.10 -10.18
CA VAL A 26 6.65 2.86 -9.81
C VAL A 26 6.17 2.20 -11.11
N VAL A 27 6.59 0.96 -11.35
CA VAL A 27 6.20 0.22 -12.55
C VAL A 27 4.84 -0.43 -12.33
N ASP A 28 3.92 -0.06 -13.19
CA ASP A 28 2.57 -0.57 -13.29
C ASP A 28 2.55 -1.87 -14.11
N MET A 29 2.16 -3.00 -13.50
CA MET A 29 2.37 -4.34 -14.08
C MET A 29 1.10 -4.95 -14.66
N LEU A 30 -0.07 -4.64 -14.10
CA LEU A 30 -1.31 -5.34 -14.43
C LEU A 30 -2.42 -4.33 -14.81
N TYR A 31 -2.97 -4.49 -16.01
CA TYR A 31 -4.07 -3.70 -16.55
C TYR A 31 -5.36 -4.53 -16.59
N PHE A 32 -6.41 -4.08 -15.90
CA PHE A 32 -7.69 -4.81 -15.86
C PHE A 32 -8.87 -3.93 -16.31
N PRO A 33 -9.28 -3.98 -17.58
CA PRO A 33 -10.54 -3.36 -18.03
C PRO A 33 -11.74 -4.08 -17.41
N ILE A 34 -12.51 -3.46 -16.51
CA ILE A 34 -13.69 -4.12 -15.91
C ILE A 34 -14.90 -4.06 -16.84
N ILE A 35 -15.15 -2.93 -17.51
CA ILE A 35 -16.24 -2.82 -18.50
C ILE A 35 -15.72 -2.03 -19.68
N SER A 36 -15.67 -2.65 -20.86
CA SER A 36 -15.36 -2.00 -22.12
C SER A 36 -16.58 -2.08 -23.04
N GLY A 37 -17.06 -0.95 -23.54
CA GLY A 37 -18.22 -0.92 -24.42
C GLY A 37 -18.32 0.39 -25.19
N VAL A 38 -19.30 0.48 -26.09
CA VAL A 38 -19.63 1.72 -26.78
C VAL A 38 -20.76 2.39 -26.02
N LEU A 39 -20.62 3.68 -25.73
CA LEU A 39 -21.68 4.43 -25.08
C LEU A 39 -22.92 4.46 -25.98
N PRO A 40 -24.12 4.23 -25.44
CA PRO A 40 -25.35 4.31 -26.20
C PRO A 40 -25.50 5.68 -26.89
N GLU A 41 -25.98 5.69 -28.13
CA GLU A 41 -26.15 6.92 -28.94
C GLU A 41 -27.09 7.96 -28.32
N TRP A 42 -27.94 7.55 -27.38
CA TRP A 42 -28.87 8.45 -26.68
C TRP A 42 -28.20 9.36 -25.65
N ILE A 43 -26.92 9.14 -25.32
CA ILE A 43 -26.16 10.01 -24.42
C ILE A 43 -25.68 11.26 -25.18
N PRO A 44 -26.14 12.46 -24.81
CA PRO A 44 -25.67 13.68 -25.44
C PRO A 44 -24.16 13.88 -25.15
N VAL A 45 -23.42 14.40 -26.14
CA VAL A 45 -21.97 14.67 -26.11
C VAL A 45 -21.06 13.44 -26.19
N PHE A 46 -21.40 12.31 -25.56
CA PHE A 46 -20.52 11.13 -25.49
C PHE A 46 -21.08 9.86 -26.18
N GLY A 47 -22.29 9.92 -26.73
CA GLY A 47 -22.91 8.80 -27.43
C GLY A 47 -22.08 8.29 -28.61
N GLY A 48 -21.97 6.97 -28.74
CA GLY A 48 -21.19 6.31 -29.80
C GLY A 48 -19.68 6.26 -29.58
N GLN A 49 -19.15 6.83 -28.48
CA GLN A 49 -17.72 6.75 -28.17
C GLN A 49 -17.36 5.43 -27.46
N PRO A 50 -16.17 4.86 -27.74
CA PRO A 50 -15.64 3.75 -26.94
C PRO A 50 -15.40 4.24 -25.51
N PHE A 51 -15.92 3.50 -24.55
CA PHE A 51 -15.82 3.81 -23.14
C PHE A 51 -15.32 2.60 -22.37
N GLU A 52 -14.36 2.87 -21.51
CA GLU A 52 -13.83 1.89 -20.57
C GLU A 52 -14.15 2.40 -19.16
N PHE A 53 -15.06 1.72 -18.47
CA PHE A 53 -15.35 2.00 -17.08
C PHE A 53 -14.39 1.20 -16.22
N PHE A 54 -13.55 1.93 -15.49
CA PHE A 54 -12.66 1.40 -14.47
C PHE A 54 -11.57 0.49 -15.04
N SER A 55 -10.45 1.12 -15.39
CA SER A 55 -9.22 0.51 -15.92
C SER A 55 -8.09 0.61 -14.91
N PRO A 56 -8.22 0.00 -13.71
CA PRO A 56 -7.20 0.08 -12.69
C PRO A 56 -5.91 -0.56 -13.18
N ILE A 57 -4.84 0.15 -12.91
CA ILE A 57 -3.48 -0.30 -13.16
C ILE A 57 -2.90 -0.66 -11.80
N PHE A 58 -2.56 -1.94 -11.61
CA PHE A 58 -2.08 -2.44 -10.33
C PHE A 58 -0.59 -2.78 -10.38
N ASN A 59 0.11 -2.39 -9.33
CA ASN A 59 1.39 -2.96 -8.96
C ASN A 59 1.20 -4.05 -7.89
N ILE A 60 2.15 -4.97 -7.79
CA ILE A 60 2.23 -6.00 -6.75
C ILE A 60 2.21 -5.36 -5.35
N ALA A 61 2.82 -4.17 -5.20
CA ALA A 61 2.82 -3.43 -3.94
C ALA A 61 1.40 -3.05 -3.49
N ASP A 62 0.61 -2.45 -4.38
CA ASP A 62 -0.76 -2.03 -4.07
C ASP A 62 -1.68 -3.22 -3.80
N ALA A 63 -1.45 -4.35 -4.49
CA ALA A 63 -2.15 -5.60 -4.21
C ALA A 63 -1.83 -6.14 -2.80
N ALA A 64 -0.56 -6.14 -2.40
CA ALA A 64 -0.15 -6.59 -1.08
C ALA A 64 -0.73 -5.72 0.05
N ILE A 65 -0.72 -4.39 -0.12
CA ILE A 65 -1.31 -3.44 0.82
C ILE A 65 -2.83 -3.65 0.90
N SER A 66 -3.50 -3.75 -0.24
CA SER A 66 -4.96 -3.94 -0.30
C SER A 66 -5.40 -5.24 0.40
N VAL A 67 -4.71 -6.35 0.12
CA VAL A 67 -5.00 -7.64 0.77
C VAL A 67 -4.72 -7.58 2.27
N GLY A 68 -3.62 -6.95 2.69
CA GLY A 68 -3.28 -6.76 4.10
C GLY A 68 -4.35 -5.98 4.86
N VAL A 69 -4.80 -4.85 4.30
CA VAL A 69 -5.85 -4.01 4.90
C VAL A 69 -7.18 -4.74 4.96
N ILE A 70 -7.60 -5.42 3.88
CA ILE A 70 -8.83 -6.21 3.86
C ILE A 70 -8.78 -7.32 4.91
N THR A 71 -7.66 -8.04 4.99
CA THR A 71 -7.46 -9.10 5.98
C THR A 71 -7.52 -8.54 7.39
N LEU A 72 -6.88 -7.40 7.65
CA LEU A 72 -6.93 -6.74 8.95
C LEU A 72 -8.36 -6.31 9.30
N LEU A 73 -9.12 -5.71 8.38
CA LEU A 73 -10.50 -5.29 8.65
C LEU A 73 -11.43 -6.48 8.94
N LEU A 74 -11.29 -7.59 8.20
CA LEU A 74 -12.10 -8.79 8.40
C LEU A 74 -11.75 -9.53 9.69
N PHE A 75 -10.47 -9.61 10.04
CA PHE A 75 -9.98 -10.40 11.17
C PHE A 75 -9.47 -9.56 12.34
N GLN A 76 -9.79 -8.26 12.40
CA GLN A 76 -9.29 -7.35 13.44
C GLN A 76 -9.50 -7.88 14.85
N LYS A 77 -10.66 -8.48 15.14
CA LYS A 77 -11.01 -8.95 16.49
C LYS A 77 -10.17 -10.14 16.94
N ARG A 78 -9.72 -10.97 16.01
CA ARG A 78 -8.90 -12.17 16.28
C ARG A 78 -7.41 -11.86 16.22
N LEU A 79 -7.01 -10.95 15.33
CA LEU A 79 -5.61 -10.56 15.15
C LEU A 79 -5.16 -9.52 16.18
N LEU A 80 -6.06 -8.67 16.66
CA LEU A 80 -5.82 -7.65 17.66
C LEU A 80 -6.44 -8.01 19.03
N GLU A 81 -6.82 -9.28 19.22
CA GLU A 81 -7.31 -9.75 20.53
C GLU A 81 -6.19 -9.55 21.54
N ARG A 82 -6.34 -8.52 22.37
CA ARG A 82 -5.41 -8.23 23.45
C ARG A 82 -5.55 -9.35 24.46
N SER A 83 -4.51 -10.16 24.61
CA SER A 83 -4.36 -11.03 25.78
C SER A 83 -4.22 -10.10 26.99
N ASP A 84 -5.31 -9.77 27.66
CA ASP A 84 -5.31 -8.95 28.89
C ASP A 84 -4.72 -9.71 30.10
N ASP A 85 -3.87 -10.72 29.88
CA ASP A 85 -3.20 -11.52 30.90
C ASP A 85 -1.72 -11.13 31.08
N ALA A 86 -1.43 -9.83 31.13
CA ALA A 86 -0.18 -9.34 31.70
C ALA A 86 -0.50 -8.52 32.96
N PRO A 87 -0.22 -9.02 34.18
CA PRO A 87 -0.28 -8.20 35.38
C PRO A 87 0.69 -7.03 35.20
N GLY A 88 0.20 -5.83 35.51
CA GLY A 88 0.83 -4.57 35.14
C GLY A 88 2.32 -4.48 35.47
N ALA A 89 3.07 -3.92 34.53
CA ALA A 89 4.36 -3.31 34.83
C ALA A 89 4.13 -2.05 35.68
N THR A 90 3.72 -2.23 36.94
CA THR A 90 3.89 -1.19 37.96
C THR A 90 5.38 -1.07 38.20
N GLY A 91 6.00 -0.09 37.55
CA GLY A 91 7.35 0.37 37.85
C GLY A 91 7.39 1.01 39.25
N VAL A 92 7.29 0.21 40.30
CA VAL A 92 7.69 0.63 41.65
C VAL A 92 9.20 0.48 41.69
N THR A 93 9.91 1.57 41.41
CA THR A 93 11.34 1.64 41.76
C THR A 93 11.40 1.70 43.28
N ASN A 94 11.67 0.56 43.91
CA ASN A 94 11.91 0.48 45.35
C ASN A 94 13.26 1.15 45.64
N ARG A 95 13.29 2.49 45.73
CA ARG A 95 14.43 3.21 46.30
C ARG A 95 14.35 3.08 47.81
N THR A 96 14.94 2.02 48.33
CA THR A 96 15.35 1.99 49.74
C THR A 96 16.51 2.98 49.86
N VAL A 97 16.19 4.25 50.15
CA VAL A 97 17.19 5.24 50.58
C VAL A 97 17.62 4.82 51.98
N SER A 98 18.68 4.02 52.04
CA SER A 98 19.40 3.73 53.27
C SER A 98 20.43 4.83 53.48
N ASP A 99 19.97 6.03 53.87
CA ASP A 99 20.85 7.04 54.43
C ASP A 99 20.98 6.76 55.93
N THR A 100 21.87 5.83 56.23
CA THR A 100 22.53 5.70 57.52
C THR A 100 24.01 5.86 57.18
N THR A 101 24.70 6.76 57.89
CA THR A 101 26.05 7.32 57.62
C THR A 101 25.97 8.53 56.69
N GLU A 102 25.86 9.76 57.18
CA GLU A 102 27.00 10.42 57.83
C GLU A 102 26.65 11.09 59.16
N MET A 103 27.40 10.69 60.18
CA MET A 103 27.43 11.31 61.49
C MET A 103 28.24 12.61 61.42
N MET A 104 27.67 13.72 61.89
CA MET A 104 28.38 14.71 62.69
C MET A 104 27.41 15.43 63.63
#